data_AF-A0A359F362-F1
#
_entry.id   AF-A0A359F362-F1
#
_cell.length_a   1.000
_cell.length_b   1.000
_cell.length_c   1.000
_cell.angle_alpha   90.00
_cell.angle_beta   90.00
_cell.angle_gamma   90.00
#
_symmetry.space_group_name_H-M   'P 1'
#
loop_
_entity.id
_entity.type
_entity.pdbx_description
1 polymer ?
#
loop_
_entity_poly.entity_id
_entity_poly.type
_entity_poly.pdbx_seq_one_letter_code
_entity_poly.pdbx_strand_id
1 'polypeptide(L)'
;YLGIVGFSETAQVLTADQIPRVSWDFAYGTNMAHGFMLARKLLAAQSGTKQIIMITDGEPTAHLNQFGEPEFHYPPVRATVDATLLEVSRCTKERIRINTFMLDADPGLQHFVERMTELNRGRAFFTSPETLGDFVLVDFIEQRRSLLRGA
;
A
#
# COMPACT_ATOMS: atom_id res chain seq x y z
N TYR A 1 -2.50 -5.53 18.18
CA TYR A 1 -3.07 -4.21 17.83
C TYR A 1 -3.53 -4.26 16.39
N LEU A 2 -4.71 -3.74 16.10
CA LEU A 2 -5.24 -3.59 14.75
C LEU A 2 -5.57 -2.11 14.54
N GLY A 3 -5.04 -1.52 13.47
CA GLY A 3 -5.35 -0.16 13.05
C GLY A 3 -5.76 -0.19 11.58
N ILE A 4 -6.65 0.71 11.20
CA ILE A 4 -7.18 0.80 9.84
C ILE A 4 -6.85 2.19 9.32
N VAL A 5 -6.27 2.26 8.13
CA VAL A 5 -5.95 3.52 7.47
C VAL A 5 -6.60 3.49 6.09
N GLY A 6 -7.53 4.41 5.87
CA GLY A 6 -8.07 4.69 4.54
C GLY A 6 -7.21 5.75 3.86
N PHE A 7 -6.97 5.62 2.56
CA PHE A 7 -6.22 6.62 1.80
C PHE A 7 -6.86 6.88 0.44
N SER A 8 -6.75 8.13 0.02
CA SER A 8 -7.19 8.69 -1.26
C SER A 8 -6.18 9.77 -1.65
N GLU A 9 -6.59 11.00 -1.98
CA GLU A 9 -5.71 12.17 -2.03
C GLU A 9 -4.96 12.39 -0.70
N THR A 10 -5.62 12.11 0.43
CA THR A 10 -5.04 12.10 1.77
C THR A 10 -5.35 10.79 2.49
N ALA A 11 -4.64 10.52 3.59
CA ALA A 11 -4.88 9.34 4.42
C ALA A 11 -5.46 9.73 5.78
N GLN A 12 -6.28 8.85 6.33
CA GLN A 12 -6.93 9.02 7.62
C GLN A 12 -7.01 7.69 8.37
N VAL A 13 -6.92 7.76 9.70
CA VAL A 13 -7.15 6.59 10.56
C VAL A 13 -8.65 6.37 10.67
N LEU A 14 -9.09 5.14 10.43
CA LEU A 14 -10.48 4.73 10.48
C LEU A 14 -10.72 3.84 11.69
N THR A 15 -11.95 3.91 12.20
CA THR A 15 -12.50 2.91 13.13
C THR A 15 -13.23 1.80 12.34
N ALA A 16 -13.44 0.65 12.98
CA ALA A 16 -14.07 -0.49 12.30
C ALA A 16 -15.51 -0.20 11.82
N ASP A 17 -16.26 0.60 12.59
CA ASP A 17 -17.62 1.05 12.25
C ASP A 17 -17.66 2.05 11.08
N GLN A 18 -16.55 2.71 10.77
CA GLN A 18 -16.43 3.60 9.63
C GLN A 18 -16.26 2.86 8.32
N ILE A 19 -15.75 1.61 8.30
CA ILE A 19 -15.47 0.86 7.05
C ILE A 19 -16.69 0.79 6.12
N PRO A 20 -17.90 0.40 6.59
CA PRO A 20 -19.07 0.32 5.71
C PRO A 20 -19.61 1.69 5.30
N ARG A 21 -19.19 2.75 6.01
CA ARG A 21 -19.62 4.13 5.83
C ARG A 21 -18.58 5.00 5.12
N VAL A 22 -17.45 4.43 4.69
CA VAL A 22 -16.50 5.12 3.82
C VAL A 22 -17.21 5.33 2.49
N SER A 23 -17.93 6.43 2.37
CA SER A 23 -18.39 6.91 1.08
C SER A 23 -17.17 7.46 0.36
N TRP A 24 -16.97 7.00 -0.87
CA TRP A 24 -15.93 7.46 -1.80
C TRP A 24 -16.26 8.87 -2.32
N ASP A 25 -16.71 9.75 -1.42
CA ASP A 25 -17.16 11.08 -1.73
C ASP A 25 -15.92 11.95 -1.98
N PHE A 26 -15.52 12.00 -3.25
CA PHE A 26 -14.81 13.10 -3.94
C PHE A 26 -13.29 13.28 -3.76
N ALA A 27 -12.60 12.53 -2.90
CA ALA A 27 -11.13 12.60 -2.85
C ALA A 27 -10.51 11.64 -3.88
N TYR A 28 -10.14 12.15 -5.05
CA TYR A 28 -9.43 11.39 -6.09
C TYR A 28 -7.93 11.30 -5.76
N GLY A 29 -7.37 10.10 -5.81
CA GLY A 29 -5.92 9.89 -5.69
C GLY A 29 -5.54 8.69 -4.85
N THR A 30 -4.26 8.33 -4.91
CA THR A 30 -3.71 7.15 -4.25
C THR A 30 -2.48 7.56 -3.42
N ASN A 31 -2.71 8.13 -2.25
CA ASN A 31 -1.66 8.64 -1.37
C ASN A 31 -1.09 7.56 -0.45
N MET A 32 -0.40 6.59 -1.07
CA MET A 32 0.26 5.50 -0.36
C MET A 32 1.31 6.02 0.63
N ALA A 33 2.05 7.07 0.28
CA ALA A 33 3.04 7.69 1.16
C ALA A 33 2.42 8.16 2.49
N HIS A 34 1.29 8.87 2.44
CA HIS A 34 0.58 9.31 3.64
C HIS A 34 -0.02 8.12 4.40
N GLY A 35 -0.57 7.13 3.68
CA GLY A 35 -1.09 5.90 4.28
C GLY A 35 -0.02 5.17 5.11
N PHE A 36 1.16 4.95 4.53
CA PHE A 36 2.29 4.34 5.24
C PHE A 36 2.80 5.18 6.40
N MET A 37 2.82 6.51 6.26
CA MET A 37 3.22 7.41 7.35
C MET A 37 2.29 7.24 8.56
N LEU A 38 0.98 7.20 8.36
CA LEU A 38 0.02 7.00 9.46
C LEU A 38 0.14 5.59 10.05
N ALA A 39 0.22 4.56 9.20
CA ALA A 39 0.37 3.18 9.66
C ALA A 39 1.65 3.00 10.51
N ARG A 40 2.77 3.60 10.09
CA ARG A 40 4.02 3.60 10.85
C ARG A 40 3.88 4.30 12.19
N LYS A 41 3.23 5.47 12.24
CA LYS A 41 2.94 6.17 13.51
C LYS A 41 2.10 5.32 14.46
N LEU A 42 1.05 4.66 13.97
CA LEU A 42 0.20 3.76 14.77
C LEU A 42 1.00 2.57 15.32
N LEU A 43 1.90 2.01 14.50
CA LEU A 43 2.74 0.87 14.87
C LEU A 43 3.93 1.26 15.75
N ALA A 44 4.32 2.54 15.83
CA ALA A 44 5.47 2.99 16.62
C ALA A 44 5.31 2.67 18.11
N ALA A 45 4.10 2.81 18.66
CA ALA A 45 3.77 2.51 20.05
C ALA A 45 3.59 1.01 20.36
N GLN A 46 3.60 0.15 19.34
CA GLN A 46 3.34 -1.28 19.50
C GLN A 46 4.63 -2.09 19.63
N SER A 47 4.57 -3.22 20.33
CA SER A 47 5.65 -4.19 20.46
C SER A 47 5.37 -5.46 19.64
N GLY A 48 6.40 -6.30 19.44
CA GLY A 48 6.30 -7.55 18.68
C GLY A 48 6.41 -7.36 17.17
N THR A 49 5.86 -8.31 16.41
CA THR A 49 5.90 -8.32 14.94
C THR A 49 4.99 -7.24 14.37
N LYS A 50 5.55 -6.32 13.59
CA LYS A 50 4.81 -5.20 12.95
C LYS A 50 4.60 -5.48 11.48
N GLN A 51 3.35 -5.38 11.02
CA GLN A 51 2.98 -5.64 9.64
C GLN A 51 1.94 -4.62 9.14
N ILE A 52 2.01 -4.31 7.85
CA ILE A 52 1.03 -3.54 7.09
C ILE A 52 0.50 -4.45 5.99
N ILE A 53 -0.82 -4.54 5.87
CA ILE A 53 -1.48 -5.17 4.73
C ILE A 53 -2.05 -4.02 3.90
N MET A 54 -1.49 -3.79 2.72
CA MET A 54 -1.97 -2.77 1.79
C MET A 54 -2.85 -3.42 0.74
N ILE A 55 -4.00 -2.82 0.47
CA ILE A 55 -4.89 -3.21 -0.63
C ILE A 55 -4.99 -2.00 -1.57
N THR A 56 -4.75 -2.19 -2.86
CA THR A 56 -4.79 -1.10 -3.86
C THR A 56 -5.13 -1.64 -5.25
N ASP A 57 -5.80 -0.81 -6.05
CA ASP A 57 -6.12 -1.03 -7.47
C ASP A 57 -5.42 -0.04 -8.40
N GLY A 58 -4.74 0.97 -7.86
CA GLY A 58 -4.06 2.01 -8.64
C GLY A 58 -2.64 2.32 -8.19
N GLU A 59 -1.87 2.93 -9.10
CA GLU A 59 -0.54 3.50 -8.85
C GLU A 59 -0.57 4.68 -7.86
N PRO A 60 0.55 5.02 -7.20
CA PRO A 60 0.59 6.17 -6.31
C PRO A 60 0.46 7.48 -7.11
N THR A 61 -0.71 8.11 -7.06
CA THR A 61 -1.03 9.34 -7.81
C THR A 61 -1.05 10.60 -6.92
N ALA A 62 -0.95 10.45 -5.60
CA ALA A 62 -0.95 11.57 -4.67
C ALA A 62 0.16 11.46 -3.62
N HIS A 63 0.68 12.60 -3.17
CA HIS A 63 1.62 12.70 -2.06
C HIS A 63 1.46 14.03 -1.32
N LEU A 64 1.98 14.13 -0.09
CA LEU A 64 2.05 15.41 0.60
C LEU A 64 3.31 16.16 0.18
N ASN A 65 3.16 17.43 -0.20
CA ASN A 65 4.28 18.31 -0.51
C ASN A 65 5.02 18.76 0.76
N GLN A 66 6.05 19.59 0.61
CA GLN A 66 6.85 20.09 1.73
C GLN A 66 6.07 20.92 2.76
N PHE A 67 4.91 21.45 2.38
CA PHE A 67 4.02 22.21 3.26
C PHE A 67 2.95 21.32 3.93
N GLY A 68 2.93 20.02 3.60
CA GLY A 68 1.94 19.07 4.12
C GLY A 68 0.62 19.09 3.36
N GLU A 69 0.57 19.74 2.21
CA GLU A 69 -0.62 19.80 1.35
C GLU A 69 -0.60 18.66 0.33
N PRO A 70 -1.74 18.05 0.00
CA PRO A 70 -1.77 17.01 -1.02
C PRO A 70 -1.53 17.58 -2.42
N GLU A 71 -0.73 16.87 -3.21
CA GLU A 71 -0.54 17.08 -4.63
C GLU A 71 -0.93 15.81 -5.39
N PHE A 72 -1.90 15.96 -6.31
CA PHE A 72 -2.41 14.89 -7.17
C PHE A 72 -1.90 15.04 -8.62
N HIS A 73 -1.43 13.93 -9.19
CA HIS A 73 -1.00 13.83 -10.58
C HIS A 73 -1.43 12.51 -11.22
N TYR A 74 -2.04 12.59 -12.40
CA TYR A 74 -2.33 11.44 -13.25
C TYR A 74 -1.81 11.70 -14.68
N PRO A 75 -0.87 10.90 -15.21
CA PRO A 75 -0.22 9.76 -14.56
C PRO A 75 0.68 10.17 -13.38
N PRO A 76 1.10 9.22 -12.51
CA PRO A 76 2.01 9.48 -11.41
C PRO A 76 3.28 10.19 -11.83
N VAL A 77 3.66 11.23 -11.07
CA VAL A 77 4.94 11.91 -11.24
C VAL A 77 6.02 11.26 -10.40
N ARG A 78 7.28 11.49 -10.80
CA ARG A 78 8.44 10.92 -10.12
C ARG A 78 8.49 11.28 -8.63
N ALA A 79 8.09 12.50 -8.27
CA ALA A 79 8.04 12.96 -6.88
C ALA A 79 7.10 12.10 -6.02
N THR A 80 5.92 11.73 -6.54
CA THR A 80 4.94 10.88 -5.86
C THR A 80 5.46 9.46 -5.63
N VAL A 81 6.11 8.89 -6.65
CA VAL A 81 6.74 7.57 -6.55
C VAL A 81 7.88 7.57 -5.53
N ASP A 82 8.77 8.58 -5.59
CA ASP A 82 9.90 8.68 -4.67
C ASP A 82 9.45 8.95 -3.23
N ALA A 83 8.42 9.77 -3.01
CA ALA A 83 7.83 9.99 -1.69
C ALA A 83 7.28 8.68 -1.10
N THR A 84 6.59 7.88 -1.92
CA THR A 84 6.06 6.58 -1.48
C THR A 84 7.19 5.62 -1.13
N LEU A 85 8.20 5.48 -1.99
CA LEU A 85 9.34 4.58 -1.74
C LEU A 85 10.19 5.03 -0.54
N LEU A 86 10.29 6.34 -0.29
CA LEU A 86 10.95 6.87 0.90
C LEU A 86 10.24 6.42 2.18
N GLU A 87 8.91 6.47 2.22
CA GLU A 87 8.15 6.01 3.38
C GLU A 87 8.20 4.49 3.54
N VAL A 88 8.21 3.74 2.43
CA VAL A 88 8.46 2.29 2.43
C VAL A 88 9.83 1.99 3.05
N SER A 89 10.89 2.72 2.66
CA SER A 89 12.22 2.57 3.25
C SER A 89 12.23 2.82 4.76
N ARG A 90 11.49 3.84 5.23
CA ARG A 90 11.32 4.11 6.67
C ARG A 90 10.63 2.96 7.39
N CYS A 91 9.55 2.42 6.82
CA CYS A 91 8.88 1.21 7.35
C CYS A 91 9.85 0.03 7.44
N THR A 92 10.65 -0.22 6.40
CA THR A 92 11.66 -1.30 6.39
C THR A 92 12.69 -1.12 7.50
N LYS A 93 13.22 0.09 7.68
CA LYS A 93 14.20 0.41 8.75
C LYS A 93 13.62 0.17 10.15
N GLU A 94 12.33 0.45 10.33
CA GLU A 94 11.59 0.20 11.57
C GLU A 94 11.09 -1.25 11.72
N ARG A 95 11.52 -2.16 10.82
CA ARG A 95 11.15 -3.58 10.81
C ARG A 95 9.64 -3.81 10.68
N ILE A 96 8.96 -2.92 9.95
CA ILE A 96 7.56 -3.05 9.59
C ILE A 96 7.48 -3.70 8.21
N ARG A 97 6.84 -4.87 8.15
CA ARG A 97 6.72 -5.66 6.93
C ARG A 97 5.43 -5.32 6.19
N ILE A 98 5.52 -5.02 4.91
CA ILE A 98 4.43 -4.61 4.04
C ILE A 98 4.07 -5.79 3.14
N ASN A 99 2.82 -6.21 3.20
CA ASN A 99 2.26 -7.20 2.30
C ASN A 99 1.19 -6.52 1.45
N THR A 100 1.34 -6.59 0.13
CA THR A 100 0.50 -5.84 -0.80
C THR A 100 -0.43 -6.78 -1.55
N PHE A 101 -1.73 -6.53 -1.46
CA PHE A 101 -2.77 -7.13 -2.28
C PHE A 101 -3.15 -6.13 -3.36
N MET A 102 -2.82 -6.46 -4.60
CA MET A 102 -3.19 -5.67 -5.75
C MET A 102 -4.44 -6.24 -6.41
N LEU A 103 -5.40 -5.36 -6.66
CA LEU A 103 -6.62 -5.64 -7.41
C LEU A 103 -6.44 -5.11 -8.84
N ASP A 104 -6.69 -5.94 -9.85
CA ASP A 104 -6.67 -5.53 -11.27
C ASP A 104 -5.36 -4.84 -11.71
N ALA A 105 -4.29 -5.63 -11.77
CA ALA A 105 -2.94 -5.15 -11.99
C ALA A 105 -2.68 -4.67 -13.43
N ASP A 106 -2.62 -3.35 -13.64
CA ASP A 106 -1.95 -2.82 -14.83
C ASP A 106 -0.41 -3.03 -14.74
N PRO A 107 0.32 -3.05 -15.89
CA PRO A 107 1.77 -3.28 -15.89
C PRO A 107 2.59 -2.27 -15.08
N GLY A 108 2.13 -1.02 -14.98
CA GLY A 108 2.81 0.04 -14.26
C GLY A 108 2.70 -0.15 -12.75
N LEU A 109 1.47 -0.42 -12.26
CA LEU A 109 1.23 -0.75 -10.86
C LEU A 109 1.99 -2.02 -10.46
N GLN A 110 2.01 -3.04 -11.32
CA GLN A 110 2.83 -4.23 -11.11
C GLN A 110 4.30 -3.85 -10.90
N HIS A 111 4.92 -3.12 -11.83
CA HIS A 111 6.33 -2.73 -11.71
C HIS A 111 6.62 -1.94 -10.42
N PHE A 112 5.74 -1.02 -10.07
CA PHE A 112 5.85 -0.25 -8.84
C PHE A 112 5.78 -1.14 -7.58
N VAL A 113 4.82 -2.06 -7.52
CA VAL A 113 4.66 -2.99 -6.39
C VAL A 113 5.84 -3.95 -6.29
N GLU A 114 6.41 -4.42 -7.40
CA GLU A 114 7.62 -5.24 -7.39
C GLU A 114 8.80 -4.50 -6.72
N ARG A 115 9.05 -3.25 -7.13
CA ARG A 115 10.10 -2.39 -6.55
C ARG A 115 9.88 -2.12 -5.05
N MET A 116 8.65 -1.82 -4.68
CA MET A 116 8.26 -1.62 -3.27
C MET A 116 8.50 -2.89 -2.43
N THR A 117 8.12 -4.05 -2.98
CA THR A 117 8.22 -5.33 -2.29
C THR A 117 9.67 -5.75 -2.11
N GLU A 118 10.53 -5.51 -3.11
CA GLU A 118 11.97 -5.70 -3.01
C GLU A 118 12.59 -4.81 -1.92
N LEU A 119 12.23 -3.52 -1.89
CA LEU A 119 12.71 -2.56 -0.90
C LEU A 119 12.27 -2.90 0.53
N ASN A 120 11.04 -3.40 0.71
CA ASN A 120 10.53 -3.78 2.03
C ASN A 120 10.92 -5.20 2.47
N ARG A 121 11.23 -6.08 1.51
CA ARG A 121 11.30 -7.53 1.71
C ARG A 121 9.95 -8.07 2.18
N GLY A 122 8.89 -7.56 1.55
CA GLY A 122 7.50 -7.92 1.79
C GLY A 122 7.05 -9.07 0.90
N ARG A 123 5.73 -9.19 0.74
CA ARG A 123 5.09 -10.08 -0.25
C ARG A 123 4.11 -9.29 -1.09
N ALA A 124 4.01 -9.65 -2.38
CA ALA A 124 3.00 -9.12 -3.27
C ALA A 124 2.05 -10.24 -3.70
N PHE A 125 0.76 -9.96 -3.65
CA PHE A 125 -0.34 -10.83 -4.05
C PHE A 125 -1.07 -10.14 -5.20
N PHE A 126 -1.13 -10.81 -6.35
CA PHE A 126 -1.79 -10.30 -7.54
C PHE A 126 -3.13 -11.02 -7.67
N THR A 127 -4.20 -10.24 -7.78
CA THR A 127 -5.57 -10.74 -7.96
C THR A 127 -6.19 -10.07 -9.18
N SER A 128 -6.98 -10.82 -9.96
CA SER A 128 -7.90 -10.23 -10.92
C SER A 128 -9.34 -10.34 -10.38
N PRO A 129 -10.27 -9.46 -10.79
CA PRO A 129 -11.67 -9.52 -10.37
C PRO A 129 -12.33 -10.89 -10.62
N GLU A 130 -11.88 -11.60 -11.66
CA GLU A 130 -12.37 -12.94 -12.03
C GLU A 130 -11.69 -14.06 -11.23
N THR A 131 -10.55 -13.80 -10.59
CA THR A 131 -9.76 -14.77 -9.83
C THR A 131 -9.54 -14.37 -8.38
N LEU A 132 -10.50 -13.71 -7.72
CA LEU A 132 -10.40 -13.42 -6.28
C LEU A 132 -10.10 -14.68 -5.41
N GLY A 133 -10.35 -15.89 -5.95
CA GLY A 133 -9.96 -17.17 -5.36
C GLY A 133 -8.57 -17.69 -5.73
N ASP A 134 -7.96 -17.29 -6.85
CA ASP A 134 -6.62 -17.74 -7.27
C ASP A 134 -5.62 -16.59 -7.16
N PHE A 135 -4.73 -16.66 -6.18
CA PHE A 135 -3.74 -15.62 -5.90
C PHE A 135 -2.40 -15.99 -6.55
N VAL A 136 -1.80 -15.08 -7.32
CA VAL A 136 -0.37 -15.20 -7.64
C VAL A 136 0.41 -14.65 -6.44
N LEU A 137 1.04 -15.54 -5.67
CA LEU A 137 2.00 -15.13 -4.65
C LEU A 137 3.34 -14.89 -5.32
N VAL A 138 3.86 -13.68 -5.15
CA VAL A 138 5.26 -13.37 -5.42
C VAL A 138 5.95 -13.11 -4.09
N ASP A 139 6.69 -14.11 -3.62
CA ASP A 139 7.59 -13.97 -2.46
C ASP A 139 8.99 -13.63 -2.98
N PHE A 140 9.37 -12.35 -2.83
CA PHE A 140 10.65 -11.85 -3.32
C PHE A 140 11.84 -12.31 -2.47
N ILE A 141 11.63 -12.74 -1.23
CA ILE A 141 12.74 -13.23 -0.39
C ILE A 141 13.19 -14.62 -0.83
N GLU A 142 12.26 -15.44 -1.32
CA GLU A 142 12.56 -16.79 -1.80
C GLU A 142 12.73 -16.84 -3.34
N GLN A 143 12.64 -15.70 -4.04
CA GLN A 143 12.53 -15.63 -5.51
C GLN A 143 11.49 -16.63 -6.07
N ARG A 144 10.43 -16.89 -5.31
CA ARG A 144 9.44 -17.93 -5.65
C ARG A 144 8.14 -17.27 -6.10
N ARG A 145 7.83 -17.46 -7.39
CA ARG A 145 6.48 -17.23 -7.93
C ARG A 145 5.71 -18.53 -7.80
N SER A 146 4.60 -18.52 -7.07
CA SER A 146 3.74 -19.68 -6.91
C SER A 146 2.28 -19.28 -7.09
N LEU A 147 1.57 -20.04 -7.92
CA LEU A 147 0.10 -19.96 -8.00
C LEU A 147 -0.46 -20.61 -6.73
N LEU A 148 -1.18 -19.83 -5.92
CA LEU A 148 -1.95 -20.33 -4.79
C LEU A 148 -3.42 -20.39 -5.22
N ARG A 149 -3.98 -21.61 -5.24
CA ARG A 149 -5.42 -21.79 -5.43
C ARG A 149 -6.10 -21.70 -4.07
N GLY A 150 -7.07 -20.81 -3.94
CA GLY A 150 -8.00 -20.77 -2.81
C GLY A 150 -8.86 -22.02 -2.83
N ALA A 151 -8.90 -22.72 -1.71
CA ALA A 151 -9.76 -23.90 -1.51
C ALA A 151 -11.21 -23.50 -1.27
#